data_AF-A0AAE8QQA8-F1
#
_entry.id   AF-A0AAE8QQA8-F1
#
_cell.length_a   1.000
_cell.length_b   1.000
_cell.length_c   1.000
_cell.angle_alpha   90.00
_cell.angle_beta   90.00
_cell.angle_gamma   90.00
#
_symmetry.space_group_name_H-M   'P 1'
#
loop_
_entity.id
_entity.type
_entity.pdbx_description
1 polymer ?
#
loop_
_entity_poly.entity_id
_entity_poly.type
_entity_poly.pdbx_seq_one_letter_code
_entity_poly.pdbx_strand_id
1 'polypeptide(L)' 'MEEEIMGKYLLATIPMIMGIVCLFIKGLIGDEILADGTIVEKNFFLIPLSYLFFFSGILTFLIMALSSTFKKQTSI' A
#
# COMPACT_ATOMS: atom_id res chain seq x y z
N MET A 1 19.45 -6.80 17.53
CA MET A 1 19.37 -7.57 16.27
C MET A 1 17.92 -7.81 15.85
N GLU A 2 17.00 -8.07 16.79
CA GLU A 2 15.56 -8.23 16.52
C GLU A 2 14.85 -6.92 16.11
N GLU A 3 15.24 -5.77 16.65
CA GLU A 3 14.70 -4.46 16.23
C GLU A 3 14.99 -4.13 14.75
N GLU A 4 16.14 -4.57 14.24
CA GLU A 4 16.53 -4.31 12.84
C GLU A 4 15.72 -5.16 11.85
N ILE A 5 15.23 -6.33 12.28
CA ILE A 5 14.34 -7.21 11.50
C ILE A 5 12.92 -6.61 11.49
N MET A 6 12.46 -6.04 12.60
CA MET A 6 11.14 -5.39 12.69
C MET A 6 11.05 -4.14 11.80
N GLY A 7 12.05 -3.25 11.83
CA GLY A 7 12.09 -2.05 10.99
C GLY A 7 12.05 -2.35 9.49
N LYS A 8 12.61 -3.49 9.08
CA LYS A 8 12.65 -3.97 7.70
C LYS A 8 11.26 -4.31 7.17
N TYR A 9 10.46 -5.06 7.92
CA TYR A 9 9.10 -5.41 7.51
C TYR A 9 8.12 -4.23 7.63
N LEU A 10 8.32 -3.36 8.63
CA LEU A 10 7.52 -2.14 8.78
C LEU A 10 7.57 -1.25 7.52
N LEU A 11 8.72 -1.18 6.84
CA LEU A 11 8.87 -0.41 5.61
C LEU A 11 7.93 -0.84 4.47
N ALA A 12 7.62 -2.14 4.39
CA ALA A 12 6.68 -2.66 3.39
C ALA A 12 5.22 -2.65 3.89
N THR A 13 5.02 -2.90 5.18
CA THR A 13 3.68 -2.98 5.80
C THR A 13 3.00 -1.61 5.90
N ILE A 14 3.73 -0.54 6.20
CA ILE A 14 3.18 0.82 6.31
C ILE A 14 2.47 1.26 5.02
N PRO A 15 3.11 1.23 3.83
CA PRO A 15 2.43 1.63 2.59
C PRO A 15 1.27 0.71 2.21
N MET A 16 1.36 -0.61 2.48
CA MET A 16 0.21 -1.51 2.28
C MET A 16 -1.01 -1.11 3.12
N ILE A 17 -0.82 -0.84 4.41
CA ILE A 17 -1.92 -0.39 5.30
C ILE A 17 -2.45 0.97 4.83
N MET A 18 -1.56 1.88 4.43
CA MET A 18 -1.96 3.19 3.91
C MET A 18 -2.87 3.06 2.67
N GLY A 19 -2.56 2.13 1.76
CA GLY A 19 -3.42 1.85 0.60
C GLY A 19 -4.81 1.36 1.00
N ILE A 20 -4.91 0.47 1.99
CA ILE A 20 -6.20 -0.02 2.51
C ILE A 20 -7.01 1.13 3.12
N VAL A 21 -6.35 1.99 3.92
CA VAL A 21 -6.98 3.16 4.54
C VAL A 21 -7.51 4.12 3.46
N CYS A 22 -6.78 4.32 2.35
CA CYS A 22 -7.25 5.15 1.24
C CYS A 22 -8.58 4.65 0.65
N LEU A 23 -8.70 3.34 0.41
CA LEU A 23 -9.95 2.73 -0.08
C LEU A 23 -11.07 2.83 0.96
N PHE A 24 -10.74 2.62 2.23
CA PHE A 24 -11.69 2.71 3.32
C PHE A 24 -12.29 4.12 3.43
N ILE A 25 -11.44 5.16 3.38
CA ILE A 25 -11.87 6.56 3.39
C ILE A 25 -12.77 6.87 2.18
N LYS A 26 -12.38 6.45 0.97
CA LYS A 26 -13.23 6.63 -0.23
C LYS A 26 -14.60 5.94 -0.06
N GLY A 27 -14.63 4.72 0.48
CA GLY A 27 -15.86 3.99 0.74
C GLY A 27 -16.77 4.64 1.79
N LEU A 28 -16.19 5.30 2.80
CA LEU A 28 -16.94 6.00 3.85
C LEU A 28 -17.53 7.34 3.38
N ILE A 29 -16.79 8.11 2.58
CA ILE A 29 -17.25 9.43 2.11
C ILE A 29 -18.40 9.26 1.11
N GLY A 30 -18.33 8.23 0.26
CA GLY A 30 -19.32 7.98 -0.79
C GLY A 30 -19.34 9.08 -1.86
N ASP A 31 -20.19 8.87 -2.86
CA ASP A 31 -20.38 9.81 -3.96
C ASP A 31 -21.71 10.55 -3.80
N GLU A 32 -21.79 11.77 -4.32
CA GLU A 32 -23.03 12.54 -4.29
C GLU A 32 -23.74 12.44 -5.65
N ILE A 33 -25.07 12.35 -5.59
CA ILE A 33 -25.93 12.32 -6.77
C ILE A 33 -26.59 13.69 -6.88
N LEU A 34 -26.32 14.39 -7.97
CA LEU A 34 -26.91 15.69 -8.27
C LEU A 34 -28.36 15.54 -8.76
N ALA A 35 -29.13 16.62 -8.72
CA ALA A 35 -30.55 16.62 -9.10
C ALA A 35 -30.80 16.26 -10.58
N ASP A 36 -29.79 16.43 -11.43
CA ASP A 36 -29.78 16.05 -12.85
C ASP A 36 -29.36 14.58 -13.07
N GLY A 37 -29.08 13.83 -12.00
CA GLY A 37 -28.65 12.44 -12.05
C GLY A 37 -27.15 12.25 -12.25
N THR A 38 -26.36 13.34 -12.28
CA THR A 38 -24.90 13.27 -12.38
C THR A 38 -24.30 12.78 -11.06
N ILE A 39 -23.33 11.87 -11.14
CA ILE A 39 -22.58 11.36 -9.98
C ILE A 39 -21.30 12.17 -9.84
N VAL A 40 -21.11 12.82 -8.69
CA VAL A 40 -19.86 13.50 -8.36
C VAL A 40 -19.06 12.61 -7.43
N GLU A 41 -17.99 12.04 -7.97
CA GLU A 41 -17.11 11.14 -7.25
C GLU A 41 -16.14 11.91 -6.35
N LYS A 42 -16.54 12.11 -5.10
CA LYS A 42 -15.67 12.76 -4.11
C LYS A 42 -14.41 11.95 -3.92
N ASN A 43 -13.28 12.64 -3.81
CA ASN A 43 -12.03 12.02 -3.40
C ASN A 43 -11.59 10.83 -4.30
N PHE A 44 -11.98 10.85 -5.59
CA PHE A 44 -11.67 9.78 -6.56
C PHE A 44 -10.19 9.42 -6.63
N PHE A 45 -9.30 10.41 -6.43
CA PHE A 45 -7.85 10.22 -6.45
C PHE A 45 -7.34 9.20 -5.41
N LEU A 46 -8.08 8.92 -4.33
CA LEU A 46 -7.69 7.93 -3.32
C LEU A 46 -7.69 6.50 -3.88
N ILE A 47 -8.47 6.21 -4.92
CA ILE A 47 -8.49 4.88 -5.54
C ILE A 47 -7.18 4.63 -6.30
N PRO A 48 -6.75 5.43 -7.29
CA PRO A 48 -5.43 5.29 -7.91
C PRO A 48 -4.28 5.34 -6.90
N LEU A 49 -4.37 6.22 -5.90
CA LEU A 49 -3.35 6.36 -4.87
C LEU A 49 -3.23 5.11 -4.00
N SER A 50 -4.34 4.45 -3.69
CA SER A 50 -4.33 3.18 -2.93
C SER A 50 -3.56 2.09 -3.64
N TYR A 51 -3.74 1.95 -4.96
CA TYR A 51 -3.00 0.97 -5.75
C TYR A 51 -1.51 1.30 -5.75
N LEU A 52 -1.15 2.58 -5.89
CA LEU A 52 0.24 3.02 -5.86
C LEU A 52 0.93 2.62 -4.54
N PHE A 53 0.29 2.88 -3.40
CA PHE A 53 0.84 2.48 -2.10
C PHE A 53 0.87 0.96 -1.89
N PHE A 54 -0.19 0.25 -2.28
CA PHE A 54 -0.26 -1.19 -2.12
C PHE A 54 0.82 -1.91 -2.96
N PHE A 55 0.94 -1.55 -4.25
CA PHE A 55 1.97 -2.09 -5.13
C PHE A 55 3.38 -1.69 -4.70
N SER A 56 3.58 -0.47 -4.21
CA SER A 56 4.87 -0.05 -3.64
C SER A 56 5.28 -0.94 -2.46
N GLY A 57 4.36 -1.23 -1.53
CA GLY A 57 4.61 -2.13 -0.41
C GLY A 57 4.94 -3.56 -0.84
N ILE A 58 4.21 -4.11 -1.83
CA ILE A 58 4.51 -5.42 -2.42
C ILE A 58 5.92 -5.43 -3.02
N LEU A 59 6.26 -4.39 -3.79
CA LEU A 59 7.55 -4.30 -4.46
C LEU A 59 8.71 -4.26 -3.45
N THR A 60 8.57 -3.46 -2.39
CA THR A 60 9.53 -3.43 -1.28
C THR A 60 9.67 -4.80 -0.63
N PHE A 61 8.55 -5.47 -0.34
CA PHE A 61 8.56 -6.82 0.24
C PHE A 61 9.31 -7.83 -0.65
N LEU A 62 9.05 -7.82 -1.96
CA LEU A 62 9.71 -8.70 -2.93
C LEU A 62 11.22 -8.44 -3.00
N ILE A 63 11.63 -7.17 -3.07
CA ILE A 63 13.06 -6.79 -3.11
C ILE A 63 13.78 -7.29 -1.85
N MET A 64 13.15 -7.17 -0.69
CA MET A 64 13.72 -7.59 0.59
C MET A 64 13.80 -9.11 0.72
N ALA A 65 12.76 -9.82 0.29
CA ALA A 65 12.74 -11.28 0.25
C ALA A 65 13.85 -11.81 -0.68
N LEU A 66 13.96 -11.23 -1.88
CA LEU A 66 14.95 -11.61 -2.86
C LEU A 66 16.39 -11.33 -2.38
N SER A 67 16.62 -10.14 -1.82
CA SER A 67 17.93 -9.77 -1.24
C SER A 67 18.36 -10.70 -0.10
N SER A 68 17.41 -11.22 0.68
CA SER A 68 17.70 -12.17 1.76
C SER A 68 18.12 -13.55 1.24
N THR A 69 17.51 -14.01 0.15
CA THR A 69 17.88 -15.27 -0.51
C THR A 69 19.30 -15.21 -1.10
N PHE A 70 19.67 -14.09 -1.74
CA PHE A 70 21.02 -13.93 -2.30
C PHE A 70 22.12 -13.89 -1.23
N LYS A 71 21.89 -13.23 -0.09
CA LYS A 71 22.87 -13.21 1.02
C LYS A 71 23.12 -14.58 1.62
N LYS A 72 22.15 -15.48 1.56
CA LYS A 72 22.30 -16.86 2.07
C LYS A 72 23.21 -17.74 1.21
N GLN A 73 23.42 -17.40 -0.07
CA GLN A 73 24.18 -18.23 -1.01
C GLN A 73 25.69 -17.92 -1.02
N THR A 74 26.11 -16.74 -0.56
CA THR A 74 27.53 -16.32 -0.50
C THR A 74 28.26 -16.81 0.76
N SER A 75 27.58 -17.50 1.68
CA SER A 75 28.16 -18.01 2.94
C SER A 75 28.32 -19.54 2.99
N ILE A 76 28.39 -20.20 1.83
CA ILE A 76 28.78 -21.61 1.71
C ILE A 76 30.18 -21.69 1.10
#